data_AF-A0A222NTB9-F1
#
_entry.id   AF-A0A222NTB9-F1
#
_cell.length_a   1.000
_cell.length_b   1.000
_cell.length_c   1.000
_cell.angle_alpha   90.00
_cell.angle_beta   90.00
_cell.angle_gamma   90.00
#
_symmetry.space_group_name_H-M   'P 1'
#
loop_
_entity.id
_entity.type
_entity.pdbx_description
1 polymer ?
#
loop_
_entity_poly.entity_id
_entity_poly.type
_entity_poly.pdbx_seq_one_letter_code
_entity_poly.pdbx_strand_id
1 'polypeptide(L)'
;ISHLFDCFEIGSKFRIENGQVTFTNRWYDTIVNDIYNFYHREMNDSSYFMSGTYSKSNEQKVDMWRANMSDNSKVPDVPHVSWWQIGNEAIAMSETPIGVVVDPNTVEQKGFVKYNDDSFGTSGSDRFQVTNNPAHEHTEKDGTLWSAISIMEFVSQTRMTVKRVVYKVGADKVRHVVGTYEHGVADLAKCIPGHPYPDFGSRFGYVHSFALTEHYIIVPEAAYMFDPCVYTHYDQYKPYFPQAFKFENSGYSRLLVMRKSDGVFIANITMPPFFVTHQLGSYEEGNLIHMDMLTYNDSGIYDRHTYVDNLLSENPYTTNVTRITINMSDFTARMRNLRGDVKAPAAFEMSNINYAYNGKKYTYGYMIRNFDRREQNAVTKLNVDTGEELEFLLPEGMYAQEPQFIPRPNAKSEDDGVVLSQGVDGRKHKAFLIIVDAKTMTLIGHVTAPDIALLGIHNRFFPLHVGTRQPAPGGPDTVVG
;
A
#
# COMPACT_ATOMS: atom_id res chain seq x y z
N ILE A 1 -11.92 11.96 -12.41
CA ILE A 1 -10.79 11.46 -11.59
C ILE A 1 -9.56 12.28 -11.93
N SER A 2 -8.94 12.94 -10.95
CA SER A 2 -7.72 13.75 -11.16
C SER A 2 -6.48 13.16 -10.48
N HIS A 3 -6.63 12.07 -9.74
CA HIS A 3 -5.56 11.44 -8.96
C HIS A 3 -5.53 9.93 -9.16
N LEU A 4 -4.33 9.34 -9.22
CA LEU A 4 -4.11 7.90 -9.40
C LEU A 4 -4.81 7.04 -8.34
N PHE A 5 -5.03 7.57 -7.14
CA PHE A 5 -5.64 6.81 -6.04
C PHE A 5 -7.16 6.91 -5.97
N ASP A 6 -7.81 7.66 -6.88
CA ASP A 6 -9.27 7.76 -6.96
C ASP A 6 -9.82 7.01 -8.19
N CYS A 7 -9.22 5.87 -8.54
CA CYS A 7 -9.46 5.13 -9.80
C CYS A 7 -10.81 4.39 -9.86
N PHE A 8 -11.17 3.98 -11.09
CA PHE A 8 -12.25 3.01 -11.31
C PHE A 8 -11.79 1.58 -11.02
N GLU A 9 -12.76 0.70 -10.78
CA GLU A 9 -12.51 -0.60 -10.16
C GLU A 9 -12.60 -1.73 -11.19
N ILE A 10 -11.46 -2.08 -11.78
CA ILE A 10 -11.30 -3.28 -12.59
C ILE A 10 -10.34 -4.25 -11.89
N GLY A 11 -10.75 -5.49 -11.72
CA GLY A 11 -9.84 -6.56 -11.34
C GLY A 11 -9.23 -7.18 -12.58
N SER A 12 -7.95 -7.50 -12.56
CA SER A 12 -7.26 -8.20 -13.64
C SER A 12 -6.34 -9.27 -13.09
N LYS A 13 -6.16 -10.37 -13.83
CA LYS A 13 -5.21 -11.42 -13.47
C LYS A 13 -4.62 -12.13 -14.68
N PHE A 14 -3.44 -12.70 -14.44
CA PHE A 14 -2.85 -13.74 -15.28
C PHE A 14 -2.79 -15.04 -14.47
N ARG A 15 -3.37 -16.12 -15.01
CA ARG A 15 -3.26 -17.48 -14.44
C ARG A 15 -2.23 -18.25 -15.24
N ILE A 16 -1.22 -18.79 -14.56
CA ILE A 16 -0.15 -19.60 -15.15
C ILE A 16 -0.35 -21.05 -14.70
N GLU A 17 -0.55 -21.97 -15.65
CA GLU A 17 -0.79 -23.37 -15.36
C GLU A 17 -0.29 -24.24 -16.52
N ASN A 18 0.53 -25.25 -16.23
CA ASN A 18 1.05 -26.20 -17.23
C ASN A 18 1.67 -25.53 -18.47
N GLY A 19 2.39 -24.42 -18.26
CA GLY A 19 3.03 -23.63 -19.33
C GLY A 19 2.08 -22.75 -20.15
N GLN A 20 0.78 -22.76 -19.85
CA GLN A 20 -0.20 -21.87 -20.46
C GLN A 20 -0.47 -20.67 -19.55
N VAL A 21 -0.79 -19.53 -20.19
CA VAL A 21 -1.20 -18.32 -19.49
C VAL A 21 -2.58 -17.89 -19.98
N THR A 22 -3.51 -17.70 -19.06
CA THR A 22 -4.84 -17.15 -19.34
C THR A 22 -4.99 -15.80 -18.66
N PHE A 23 -5.65 -14.86 -19.34
CA PHE A 23 -5.93 -13.53 -18.82
C PHE A 23 -7.42 -13.40 -18.51
N THR A 24 -7.74 -12.70 -17.43
CA THR A 24 -9.12 -12.32 -17.10
C THR A 24 -9.11 -10.91 -16.54
N ASN A 25 -9.95 -10.04 -17.09
CA ASN A 25 -10.31 -8.76 -16.50
C ASN A 25 -11.81 -8.73 -16.20
N ARG A 26 -12.21 -7.96 -15.19
CA ARG A 26 -13.61 -7.81 -14.79
C ARG A 26 -13.83 -6.47 -14.11
N TRP A 27 -14.86 -5.75 -14.55
CA TRP A 27 -15.42 -4.64 -13.79
C TRP A 27 -16.11 -5.19 -12.56
N TYR A 28 -15.73 -4.73 -11.37
CA TYR A 28 -16.39 -5.15 -10.15
C TYR A 28 -17.83 -4.63 -10.10
N ASP A 29 -18.72 -5.41 -9.49
CA ASP A 29 -20.11 -5.01 -9.27
C ASP A 29 -20.20 -4.18 -7.99
N THR A 30 -19.98 -2.87 -8.12
CA THR A 30 -19.88 -1.88 -7.02
C THR A 30 -20.64 -0.61 -7.33
N ILE A 31 -20.95 0.15 -6.27
CA ILE A 31 -21.57 1.47 -6.39
C ILE A 31 -20.71 2.39 -7.27
N VAL A 32 -19.39 2.44 -7.05
CA VAL A 32 -18.45 3.26 -7.85
C VAL A 32 -18.56 2.97 -9.34
N ASN A 33 -18.59 1.70 -9.74
CA ASN A 33 -18.73 1.34 -11.16
C ASN A 33 -20.14 1.61 -11.71
N ASP A 34 -21.19 1.50 -10.90
CA ASP A 34 -22.55 1.91 -11.30
C ASP A 34 -22.61 3.40 -11.61
N ILE A 35 -21.96 4.24 -10.81
CA ILE A 35 -21.86 5.68 -11.05
C ILE A 35 -21.12 5.95 -12.37
N TYR A 36 -20.00 5.27 -12.60
CA TYR A 36 -19.24 5.41 -13.83
C TYR A 36 -20.10 5.05 -15.07
N ASN A 37 -20.89 3.99 -14.98
CA ASN A 37 -21.83 3.60 -16.03
C ASN A 37 -22.99 4.60 -16.20
N PHE A 38 -23.52 5.15 -15.09
CA PHE A 38 -24.58 6.18 -15.12
C PHE A 38 -24.16 7.41 -15.92
N TYR A 39 -22.89 7.81 -15.80
CA TYR A 39 -22.29 8.89 -16.58
C TYR A 39 -21.70 8.45 -17.92
N HIS A 40 -22.22 7.37 -18.52
CA HIS A 40 -21.81 6.86 -19.83
C HIS A 40 -20.30 6.62 -19.97
N ARG A 41 -19.60 6.38 -18.85
CA ARG A 41 -18.15 6.20 -18.80
C ARG A 41 -17.35 7.43 -19.25
N GLU A 42 -17.95 8.61 -19.20
CA GLU A 42 -17.28 9.86 -19.55
C GLU A 42 -16.54 10.44 -18.34
N MET A 43 -15.20 10.40 -18.35
CA MET A 43 -14.38 10.81 -17.20
C MET A 43 -14.56 12.27 -16.76
N ASN A 44 -14.82 13.17 -17.71
CA ASN A 44 -15.09 14.58 -17.43
C ASN A 44 -16.41 14.76 -16.69
N ASP A 45 -17.36 13.87 -16.99
CA ASP A 45 -18.68 13.90 -16.39
C ASP A 45 -18.78 13.04 -15.14
N SER A 46 -17.92 12.05 -15.00
CA SER A 46 -17.71 11.22 -13.82
C SER A 46 -16.55 11.75 -12.96
N SER A 47 -16.28 13.06 -12.95
CA SER A 47 -15.38 13.68 -11.96
C SER A 47 -15.85 13.44 -10.51
N TYR A 48 -17.00 12.81 -10.37
CA TYR A 48 -17.45 12.04 -9.23
C TYR A 48 -16.33 11.23 -8.56
N PHE A 49 -16.03 11.61 -7.33
CA PHE A 49 -15.69 10.64 -6.30
C PHE A 49 -16.48 11.06 -5.07
N MET A 50 -17.38 10.19 -4.61
CA MET A 50 -17.99 10.37 -3.29
C MET A 50 -16.84 10.34 -2.29
N SER A 51 -16.62 11.47 -1.62
CA SER A 51 -15.56 11.63 -0.63
C SER A 51 -14.13 11.61 -1.18
N GLY A 52 -13.91 12.08 -2.43
CA GLY A 52 -12.60 12.12 -3.10
C GLY A 52 -11.43 12.38 -2.16
N THR A 53 -10.57 11.36 -2.03
CA THR A 53 -9.39 11.43 -1.18
C THR A 53 -8.51 12.58 -1.67
N TYR A 54 -8.29 12.64 -2.99
CA TYR A 54 -7.48 13.68 -3.65
C TYR A 54 -8.21 14.43 -4.77
N SER A 55 -9.26 13.85 -5.36
CA SER A 55 -10.05 14.46 -6.42
C SER A 55 -11.13 15.39 -5.87
N LYS A 56 -11.44 16.46 -6.62
CA LYS A 56 -12.54 17.39 -6.28
C LYS A 56 -13.89 16.68 -6.43
N SER A 57 -14.80 16.89 -5.47
CA SER A 57 -16.19 16.42 -5.58
C SER A 57 -17.03 17.37 -6.46
N ASN A 58 -18.12 16.84 -7.03
CA ASN A 58 -19.15 17.62 -7.72
C ASN A 58 -20.53 17.26 -7.17
N GLU A 59 -20.95 17.96 -6.12
CA GLU A 59 -22.17 17.65 -5.35
C GLU A 59 -23.44 17.60 -6.21
N GLN A 60 -23.57 18.46 -7.24
CA GLN A 60 -24.73 18.41 -8.13
C GLN A 60 -24.85 17.08 -8.86
N LYS A 61 -23.72 16.56 -9.37
CA LYS A 61 -23.67 15.23 -9.98
C LYS A 61 -23.84 14.13 -8.94
N VAL A 62 -23.36 14.33 -7.73
CA VAL A 62 -23.62 13.39 -6.64
C VAL A 62 -25.12 13.24 -6.37
N ASP A 63 -25.82 14.35 -6.21
CA ASP A 63 -27.26 14.37 -5.94
C ASP A 63 -28.08 13.80 -7.11
N MET A 64 -27.67 14.09 -8.35
CA MET A 64 -28.29 13.50 -9.55
C MET A 64 -28.19 11.96 -9.55
N TRP A 65 -27.01 11.42 -9.25
CA TRP A 65 -26.85 9.97 -9.17
C TRP A 65 -27.64 9.38 -8.00
N ARG A 66 -27.57 9.97 -6.80
CA ARG A 66 -28.32 9.52 -5.62
C ARG A 66 -29.83 9.44 -5.89
N ALA A 67 -30.37 10.42 -6.62
CA ALA A 67 -31.79 10.45 -7.00
C ALA A 67 -32.19 9.34 -7.99
N ASN A 68 -31.22 8.77 -8.71
CA ASN A 68 -31.43 7.70 -9.71
C ASN A 68 -30.92 6.33 -9.23
N MET A 69 -30.37 6.24 -8.03
CA MET A 69 -29.83 5.01 -7.46
C MET A 69 -30.96 4.03 -7.13
N SER A 70 -30.95 2.86 -7.77
CA SER A 70 -31.99 1.84 -7.59
C SER A 70 -31.62 0.71 -6.62
N ASP A 71 -30.33 0.53 -6.31
CA ASP A 71 -29.84 -0.56 -5.46
C ASP A 71 -28.68 -0.11 -4.58
N ASN A 72 -28.93 -0.01 -3.27
CA ASN A 72 -27.94 0.37 -2.26
C ASN A 72 -27.34 -0.82 -1.50
N SER A 73 -27.58 -2.04 -1.97
CA SER A 73 -27.09 -3.27 -1.33
C SER A 73 -25.68 -3.68 -1.76
N LYS A 74 -25.17 -3.12 -2.86
CA LYS A 74 -23.82 -3.36 -3.36
C LYS A 74 -22.76 -2.81 -2.40
N VAL A 75 -21.56 -3.41 -2.44
CA VAL A 75 -20.41 -2.80 -1.76
C VAL A 75 -20.13 -1.42 -2.40
N PRO A 76 -19.77 -0.40 -1.59
CA PRO A 76 -19.45 0.93 -2.10
C PRO A 76 -18.34 0.88 -3.15
N ASP A 77 -17.24 0.24 -2.79
CA ASP A 77 -16.01 0.11 -3.56
C ASP A 77 -15.33 -1.23 -3.29
N VAL A 78 -14.49 -1.68 -4.22
CA VAL A 78 -13.42 -2.65 -3.94
C VAL A 78 -12.15 -1.86 -3.64
N PRO A 79 -11.62 -1.89 -2.40
CA PRO A 79 -10.37 -1.23 -2.04
C PRO A 79 -9.24 -1.65 -3.01
N HIS A 80 -8.66 -0.69 -3.72
CA HIS A 80 -7.83 -0.95 -4.92
C HIS A 80 -6.32 -0.74 -4.71
N VAL A 81 -5.85 -0.69 -3.47
CA VAL A 81 -4.42 -0.46 -3.20
C VAL A 81 -3.68 -1.78 -3.19
N SER A 82 -4.04 -2.72 -2.31
CA SER A 82 -3.27 -3.95 -2.07
C SER A 82 -4.13 -5.21 -1.92
N TRP A 83 -3.49 -6.38 -2.01
CA TRP A 83 -4.14 -7.68 -1.88
C TRP A 83 -3.43 -8.52 -0.83
N TRP A 84 -4.17 -9.05 0.14
CA TRP A 84 -3.68 -9.88 1.24
C TRP A 84 -4.41 -11.21 1.33
N GLN A 85 -3.91 -12.09 2.19
CA GLN A 85 -4.54 -13.38 2.46
C GLN A 85 -4.82 -13.51 3.96
N ILE A 86 -6.06 -13.82 4.32
CA ILE A 86 -6.43 -14.25 5.67
C ILE A 86 -7.08 -15.62 5.58
N GLY A 87 -6.44 -16.63 6.18
CA GLY A 87 -6.83 -18.02 5.98
C GLY A 87 -6.76 -18.39 4.50
N ASN A 88 -7.90 -18.73 3.90
CA ASN A 88 -8.00 -19.11 2.49
C ASN A 88 -8.69 -18.05 1.61
N GLU A 89 -8.96 -16.86 2.15
CA GLU A 89 -9.58 -15.76 1.43
C GLU A 89 -8.51 -14.75 0.99
N ALA A 90 -8.57 -14.35 -0.28
CA ALA A 90 -7.85 -13.18 -0.75
C ALA A 90 -8.68 -11.92 -0.48
N ILE A 91 -8.03 -10.87 0.02
CA ILE A 91 -8.67 -9.66 0.53
C ILE A 91 -8.04 -8.48 -0.18
N ALA A 92 -8.88 -7.70 -0.86
CA ALA A 92 -8.51 -6.40 -1.38
C ALA A 92 -8.60 -5.35 -0.27
N MET A 93 -7.56 -4.54 -0.12
CA MET A 93 -7.40 -3.55 0.94
C MET A 93 -6.96 -2.19 0.37
N SER A 94 -7.29 -1.15 1.14
CA SER A 94 -6.82 0.22 0.96
C SER A 94 -6.30 0.66 2.33
N GLU A 95 -6.26 1.96 2.60
CA GLU A 95 -5.69 2.49 3.84
C GLU A 95 -6.71 2.61 4.98
N THR A 96 -7.70 1.72 4.93
CA THR A 96 -8.76 1.57 5.93
C THR A 96 -8.77 0.12 6.41
N PRO A 97 -9.27 -0.17 7.62
CA PRO A 97 -9.30 -1.53 8.16
C PRO A 97 -10.43 -2.38 7.58
N ILE A 98 -11.13 -1.87 6.56
CA ILE A 98 -12.24 -2.54 5.90
C ILE A 98 -11.72 -3.06 4.56
N GLY A 99 -11.68 -4.39 4.43
CA GLY A 99 -11.33 -5.07 3.19
C GLY A 99 -12.54 -5.69 2.51
N VAL A 100 -12.38 -6.03 1.24
CA VAL A 100 -13.36 -6.80 0.45
C VAL A 100 -12.74 -8.14 0.07
N VAL A 101 -13.48 -9.23 0.26
CA VAL A 101 -13.05 -10.56 -0.19
C VAL A 101 -13.16 -10.61 -1.71
N VAL A 102 -12.07 -10.98 -2.38
CA VAL A 102 -12.03 -11.17 -3.84
C VAL A 102 -11.62 -12.60 -4.13
N ASP A 103 -12.36 -13.29 -4.99
CA ASP A 103 -11.98 -14.61 -5.46
C ASP A 103 -10.86 -14.48 -6.52
N PRO A 104 -9.61 -14.91 -6.24
CA PRO A 104 -8.51 -14.77 -7.19
C PRO A 104 -8.69 -15.67 -8.43
N ASN A 105 -9.53 -16.71 -8.36
CA ASN A 105 -9.82 -17.63 -9.46
C ASN A 105 -10.93 -17.17 -10.39
N THR A 106 -11.70 -16.16 -10.03
CA THR A 106 -12.71 -15.57 -10.91
C THR A 106 -12.59 -14.06 -11.08
N VAL A 107 -11.88 -13.38 -10.17
CA VAL A 107 -11.83 -11.91 -10.04
C VAL A 107 -13.19 -11.32 -9.61
N GLU A 108 -13.99 -12.09 -8.88
CA GLU A 108 -15.28 -11.62 -8.34
C GLU A 108 -15.10 -11.06 -6.93
N GLN A 109 -15.68 -9.90 -6.65
CA GLN A 109 -15.85 -9.43 -5.27
C GLN A 109 -16.97 -10.22 -4.60
N LYS A 110 -16.76 -10.66 -3.36
CA LYS A 110 -17.67 -11.51 -2.57
C LYS A 110 -18.30 -10.76 -1.39
N GLY A 111 -18.07 -9.47 -1.28
CA GLY A 111 -18.49 -8.61 -0.17
C GLY A 111 -17.39 -8.33 0.85
N PHE A 112 -17.72 -7.53 1.86
CA PHE A 112 -16.79 -7.15 2.92
C PHE A 112 -16.25 -8.34 3.71
N VAL A 113 -15.00 -8.21 4.18
CA VAL A 113 -14.43 -9.13 5.16
C VAL A 113 -15.25 -9.07 6.44
N LYS A 114 -15.66 -10.24 6.93
CA LYS A 114 -16.34 -10.40 8.21
C LYS A 114 -15.31 -10.77 9.28
N TYR A 115 -14.91 -9.78 10.07
CA TYR A 115 -14.10 -10.00 11.26
C TYR A 115 -14.97 -10.48 12.42
N ASN A 116 -14.42 -11.35 13.27
CA ASN A 116 -15.08 -11.95 14.42
C ASN A 116 -14.85 -11.15 15.71
N ASP A 117 -14.67 -9.84 15.58
CA ASP A 117 -14.35 -8.90 16.66
C ASP A 117 -14.85 -7.48 16.35
N ASP A 118 -14.91 -6.64 17.38
CA ASP A 118 -15.23 -5.22 17.33
C ASP A 118 -14.08 -4.33 17.83
N SER A 119 -12.82 -4.81 17.75
CA SER A 119 -11.63 -4.19 18.38
C SER A 119 -11.37 -2.74 17.97
N PHE A 120 -11.89 -2.33 16.81
CA PHE A 120 -11.75 -0.97 16.27
C PHE A 120 -13.08 -0.19 16.24
N GLY A 121 -14.08 -0.70 16.96
CA GLY A 121 -15.44 -0.16 16.97
C GLY A 121 -16.14 -0.28 15.61
N THR A 122 -17.28 0.40 15.49
CA THR A 122 -17.94 0.62 14.21
C THR A 122 -17.35 1.88 13.55
N SER A 123 -16.78 1.71 12.36
CA SER A 123 -16.36 2.84 11.51
C SER A 123 -17.54 3.81 11.33
N GLY A 124 -17.32 5.10 11.54
CA GLY A 124 -18.35 6.13 11.43
C GLY A 124 -19.21 6.35 12.67
N SER A 125 -18.83 5.82 13.84
CA SER A 125 -19.41 6.28 15.11
C SER A 125 -18.91 7.68 15.47
N ASP A 126 -19.73 8.48 16.15
CA ASP A 126 -19.38 9.85 16.59
C ASP A 126 -18.15 9.91 17.52
N ARG A 127 -17.72 8.75 18.06
CA ARG A 127 -16.65 8.65 19.05
C ARG A 127 -15.32 8.18 18.48
N PHE A 128 -15.33 7.31 17.45
CA PHE A 128 -14.11 6.67 16.93
C PHE A 128 -13.95 6.89 15.43
N GLN A 129 -12.81 7.45 15.05
CA GLN A 129 -12.45 7.69 13.65
C GLN A 129 -11.16 6.94 13.35
N VAL A 130 -11.26 5.93 12.50
CA VAL A 130 -10.07 5.30 11.93
C VAL A 130 -9.53 6.19 10.84
N THR A 131 -8.23 6.49 10.90
CA THR A 131 -7.65 7.53 10.05
C THR A 131 -6.59 7.07 9.08
N ASN A 132 -5.80 6.07 9.46
CA ASN A 132 -4.73 5.56 8.60
C ASN A 132 -4.39 4.13 8.99
N ASN A 133 -4.62 3.20 8.07
CA ASN A 133 -4.11 1.83 8.08
C ASN A 133 -3.10 1.73 6.92
N PRO A 134 -1.89 1.17 7.09
CA PRO A 134 -0.99 0.97 5.98
C PRO A 134 -1.54 -0.11 5.05
N ALA A 135 -1.57 0.13 3.74
CA ALA A 135 -1.95 -0.90 2.76
C ALA A 135 -0.85 -1.97 2.56
N HIS A 136 0.22 -1.93 3.37
CA HIS A 136 1.38 -2.81 3.32
C HIS A 136 1.53 -3.59 4.62
N GLU A 137 0.62 -4.53 4.82
CA GLU A 137 0.68 -5.51 5.89
C GLU A 137 1.88 -6.46 5.76
N HIS A 138 2.13 -7.23 6.82
CA HIS A 138 3.12 -8.29 6.78
C HIS A 138 2.48 -9.64 7.07
N THR A 139 2.72 -10.60 6.20
CA THR A 139 2.34 -12.00 6.44
C THR A 139 3.51 -12.73 7.12
N GLU A 140 3.24 -13.50 8.17
CA GLU A 140 4.18 -14.48 8.72
C GLU A 140 3.99 -15.86 8.07
N LYS A 141 4.92 -16.79 8.31
CA LYS A 141 4.93 -18.11 7.67
C LYS A 141 3.68 -18.96 7.98
N ASP A 142 3.07 -18.72 9.13
CA ASP A 142 1.83 -19.39 9.56
C ASP A 142 0.56 -18.77 8.95
N GLY A 143 0.71 -17.72 8.12
CA GLY A 143 -0.39 -16.98 7.53
C GLY A 143 -0.96 -15.88 8.42
N THR A 144 -0.37 -15.62 9.59
CA THR A 144 -0.73 -14.47 10.43
C THR A 144 -0.39 -13.17 9.71
N LEU A 145 -1.37 -12.28 9.59
CA LEU A 145 -1.20 -10.95 9.03
C LEU A 145 -1.00 -9.93 10.14
N TRP A 146 0.05 -9.13 10.07
CA TRP A 146 0.32 -7.99 10.93
C TRP A 146 -0.02 -6.69 10.23
N SER A 147 -0.60 -5.75 10.97
CA SER A 147 -0.86 -4.40 10.50
C SER A 147 -0.79 -3.40 11.66
N ALA A 148 -0.88 -2.12 11.31
CA ALA A 148 -0.97 -1.02 12.26
C ALA A 148 -2.16 -0.12 11.90
N ILE A 149 -2.67 0.66 12.83
CA ILE A 149 -3.79 1.54 12.58
C ILE A 149 -3.77 2.76 13.49
N SER A 150 -4.04 3.93 12.93
CA SER A 150 -4.30 5.14 13.70
C SER A 150 -5.79 5.23 14.03
N ILE A 151 -6.08 5.34 15.33
CA ILE A 151 -7.45 5.51 15.85
C ILE A 151 -7.50 6.84 16.57
N MET A 152 -8.45 7.69 16.18
CA MET A 152 -8.76 8.93 16.88
C MET A 152 -10.03 8.78 17.70
N GLU A 153 -10.02 9.37 18.90
CA GLU A 153 -11.17 9.42 19.80
C GLU A 153 -11.43 10.86 20.24
N PHE A 154 -12.69 11.32 20.13
CA PHE A 154 -13.13 12.57 20.72
C PHE A 154 -13.38 12.38 22.22
N VAL A 155 -12.55 13.01 23.06
CA VAL A 155 -12.73 12.99 24.52
C VAL A 155 -13.62 14.14 25.00
N SER A 156 -13.78 15.18 24.18
CA SER A 156 -14.80 16.23 24.32
C SER A 156 -15.09 16.86 22.96
N GLN A 157 -16.03 17.82 22.90
CA GLN A 157 -16.31 18.58 21.67
C GLN A 157 -15.08 19.32 21.08
N THR A 158 -14.08 19.61 21.91
CA THR A 158 -12.88 20.36 21.52
C THR A 158 -11.60 19.58 21.69
N ARG A 159 -11.63 18.34 22.18
CA ARG A 159 -10.43 17.56 22.47
C ARG A 159 -10.50 16.18 21.86
N MET A 160 -9.39 15.79 21.26
CA MET A 160 -9.22 14.47 20.67
C MET A 160 -7.88 13.85 21.06
N THR A 161 -7.88 12.53 21.16
CA THR A 161 -6.67 11.72 21.32
C THR A 161 -6.44 10.93 20.04
N VAL A 162 -5.18 10.60 19.78
CA VAL A 162 -4.83 9.70 18.69
C VAL A 162 -3.92 8.60 19.21
N LYS A 163 -4.13 7.39 18.72
CA LYS A 163 -3.38 6.20 19.11
C LYS A 163 -2.91 5.47 17.87
N ARG A 164 -1.67 4.97 17.89
CA ARG A 164 -1.18 3.97 16.94
C ARG A 164 -1.33 2.59 17.58
N VAL A 165 -2.16 1.75 16.98
CA VAL A 165 -2.40 0.37 17.42
C VAL A 165 -1.73 -0.58 16.45
N VAL A 166 -0.94 -1.52 16.95
CA VAL A 166 -0.42 -2.64 16.17
C VAL A 166 -1.24 -3.87 16.50
N TYR A 167 -1.69 -4.59 15.48
CA TYR A 167 -2.54 -5.76 15.62
C TYR A 167 -2.13 -6.87 14.66
N LYS A 168 -2.63 -8.07 14.94
CA LYS A 168 -2.50 -9.22 14.05
C LYS A 168 -3.83 -9.92 13.83
N VAL A 169 -3.99 -10.57 12.69
CA VAL A 169 -5.19 -11.35 12.34
C VAL A 169 -4.79 -12.64 11.66
N GLY A 170 -5.37 -13.75 12.11
CA GLY A 170 -5.15 -15.08 11.55
C GLY A 170 -6.40 -15.63 10.88
N ALA A 171 -6.41 -16.94 10.63
CA ALA A 171 -7.56 -17.63 10.04
C ALA A 171 -8.83 -17.60 10.90
N ASP A 172 -8.71 -17.27 12.19
CA ASP A 172 -9.83 -17.02 13.11
C ASP A 172 -10.59 -15.72 12.80
N LYS A 173 -10.04 -14.85 11.94
CA LYS A 173 -10.54 -13.52 11.58
C LYS A 173 -10.78 -12.62 12.80
N VAL A 174 -10.05 -12.83 13.88
CA VAL A 174 -10.04 -11.94 15.04
C VAL A 174 -8.83 -11.02 14.93
N ARG A 175 -9.06 -9.71 14.99
CA ARG A 175 -8.01 -8.70 15.03
C ARG A 175 -7.52 -8.55 16.46
N HIS A 176 -6.44 -9.24 16.78
CA HIS A 176 -5.81 -9.22 18.10
C HIS A 176 -4.93 -7.98 18.24
N VAL A 177 -5.35 -7.03 19.06
CA VAL A 177 -4.51 -5.88 19.45
C VAL A 177 -3.30 -6.37 20.23
N VAL A 178 -2.11 -5.99 19.79
CA VAL A 178 -0.84 -6.41 20.39
C VAL A 178 -0.21 -5.28 21.19
N GLY A 179 -0.18 -4.07 20.64
CA GLY A 179 0.39 -2.91 21.32
C GLY A 179 -0.28 -1.61 20.90
N THR A 180 -0.28 -0.65 21.82
CA THR A 180 -0.85 0.69 21.59
C THR A 180 0.16 1.75 22.01
N TYR A 181 0.40 2.71 21.12
CA TYR A 181 1.16 3.93 21.39
C TYR A 181 0.19 5.12 21.40
N GLU A 182 0.20 5.87 22.50
CA GLU A 182 -0.66 7.04 22.71
C GLU A 182 0.09 8.31 22.28
N HIS A 183 -0.50 9.10 21.39
CA HIS A 183 -0.02 10.45 21.09
C HIS A 183 -0.53 11.45 22.13
N GLY A 184 -0.08 12.70 22.03
CA GLY A 184 -0.63 13.79 22.85
C GLY A 184 -2.11 14.08 22.55
N VAL A 185 -2.75 14.85 23.44
CA VAL A 185 -4.14 15.30 23.27
C VAL A 185 -4.18 16.58 22.44
N ALA A 186 -4.89 16.58 21.31
CA ALA A 186 -5.11 17.78 20.52
C ALA A 186 -6.31 18.57 21.07
N ASP A 187 -6.16 19.89 21.19
CA ASP A 187 -7.19 20.84 21.63
C ASP A 187 -7.57 21.73 20.45
N LEU A 188 -8.72 21.45 19.84
CA LEU A 188 -9.25 22.13 18.67
C LEU A 188 -9.45 23.64 18.89
N ALA A 189 -9.50 24.12 20.13
CA ALA A 189 -9.53 25.56 20.41
C ALA A 189 -8.23 26.28 19.98
N LYS A 190 -7.14 25.54 19.70
CA LYS A 190 -5.88 26.08 19.18
C LYS A 190 -5.86 26.21 17.65
N CYS A 191 -6.90 25.75 16.96
CA CYS A 191 -6.97 25.83 15.51
C CYS A 191 -7.15 27.27 15.03
N ILE A 192 -6.32 27.66 14.07
CA ILE A 192 -6.37 28.98 13.43
C ILE A 192 -6.62 28.73 11.93
N PRO A 193 -7.67 29.33 11.32
CA PRO A 193 -7.95 29.17 9.90
C PRO A 193 -6.72 29.48 9.04
N GLY A 194 -6.38 28.58 8.12
CA GLY A 194 -5.26 28.74 7.20
C GLY A 194 -3.88 28.38 7.77
N HIS A 195 -3.77 28.02 9.05
CA HIS A 195 -2.52 27.61 9.68
C HIS A 195 -2.58 26.13 10.11
N PRO A 196 -1.48 25.36 9.97
CA PRO A 196 -1.41 24.01 10.53
C PRO A 196 -1.56 24.01 12.05
N TYR A 197 -2.11 22.93 12.60
CA TYR A 197 -2.17 22.76 14.04
C TYR A 197 -0.77 22.83 14.70
N PRO A 198 -0.57 23.64 15.75
CA PRO A 198 0.75 24.06 16.20
C PRO A 198 1.53 23.03 17.02
N ASP A 199 0.88 22.00 17.56
CA ASP A 199 1.50 21.01 18.45
C ASP A 199 1.68 19.65 17.76
N PHE A 200 2.90 19.40 17.29
CA PHE A 200 3.31 18.14 16.64
C PHE A 200 3.24 16.92 17.56
N GLY A 201 3.36 17.07 18.88
CA GLY A 201 3.35 15.94 19.83
C GLY A 201 1.98 15.28 19.94
N SER A 202 0.91 16.05 19.68
CA SER A 202 -0.47 15.57 19.65
C SER A 202 -0.96 15.12 18.26
N ARG A 203 -0.09 15.22 17.24
CA ARG A 203 -0.35 14.76 15.88
C ARG A 203 0.36 13.42 15.65
N PHE A 204 -0.10 12.68 14.65
CA PHE A 204 0.54 11.46 14.15
C PHE A 204 0.96 11.66 12.70
N GLY A 205 2.02 10.97 12.30
CA GLY A 205 2.44 10.94 10.90
C GLY A 205 1.75 9.84 10.10
N TYR A 206 1.54 10.10 8.83
CA TYR A 206 1.05 9.13 7.86
C TYR A 206 1.99 7.92 7.75
N VAL A 207 1.42 6.73 7.63
CA VAL A 207 2.13 5.45 7.48
C VAL A 207 1.51 4.70 6.30
N HIS A 208 2.30 4.51 5.24
CA HIS A 208 1.93 3.68 4.09
C HIS A 208 2.41 2.24 4.26
N SER A 209 3.60 2.06 4.82
CA SER A 209 4.19 0.76 5.17
C SER A 209 4.95 0.83 6.50
N PHE A 210 5.19 -0.33 7.10
CA PHE A 210 5.94 -0.46 8.35
C PHE A 210 6.92 -1.62 8.25
N ALA A 211 7.90 -1.72 9.14
CA ALA A 211 8.90 -2.79 9.11
C ALA A 211 8.57 -3.90 10.13
N LEU A 212 8.71 -5.16 9.70
CA LEU A 212 8.62 -6.35 10.54
C LEU A 212 9.96 -7.10 10.58
N THR A 213 10.47 -7.36 11.79
CA THR A 213 11.62 -8.25 12.02
C THR A 213 11.23 -9.47 12.85
N GLU A 214 12.22 -10.29 13.21
CA GLU A 214 12.00 -11.46 14.05
C GLU A 214 11.38 -11.08 15.41
N HIS A 215 11.92 -10.05 16.07
CA HIS A 215 11.54 -9.63 17.42
C HIS A 215 10.87 -8.26 17.51
N TYR A 216 10.90 -7.44 16.46
CA TYR A 216 10.43 -6.06 16.51
C TYR A 216 9.49 -5.70 15.36
N ILE A 217 8.66 -4.70 15.62
CA ILE A 217 7.88 -3.96 14.63
C ILE A 217 8.29 -2.50 14.73
N ILE A 218 8.54 -1.87 13.59
CA ILE A 218 8.90 -0.46 13.54
C ILE A 218 7.93 0.26 12.63
N VAL A 219 7.22 1.24 13.20
CA VAL A 219 6.25 2.07 12.48
C VAL A 219 6.92 3.42 12.16
N PRO A 220 7.29 3.67 10.89
CA PRO A 220 7.88 4.93 10.46
C PRO A 220 6.77 5.95 10.18
N GLU A 221 6.49 6.83 11.14
CA GLU A 221 5.55 7.92 10.89
C GLU A 221 6.26 9.06 10.15
N ALA A 222 5.79 9.37 8.95
CA ALA A 222 6.32 10.43 8.12
C ALA A 222 6.03 11.84 8.71
N ALA A 223 6.80 12.82 8.29
CA ALA A 223 6.50 14.24 8.55
C ALA A 223 5.26 14.75 7.78
N TYR A 224 4.57 13.88 7.02
CA TYR A 224 3.23 14.13 6.50
C TYR A 224 2.21 13.85 7.60
N MET A 225 1.89 14.88 8.37
CA MET A 225 1.19 14.74 9.65
C MET A 225 -0.27 15.12 9.53
N PHE A 226 -1.12 14.36 10.22
CA PHE A 226 -2.55 14.66 10.32
C PHE A 226 -2.78 16.01 11.01
N ASP A 227 -3.58 16.89 10.41
CA ASP A 227 -3.95 18.21 10.91
C ASP A 227 -5.37 18.16 11.51
N PRO A 228 -5.50 18.11 12.85
CA PRO A 228 -6.81 18.01 13.50
C PRO A 228 -7.72 19.22 13.24
N CYS A 229 -7.18 20.33 12.74
CA CYS A 229 -7.98 21.50 12.36
C CYS A 229 -8.90 21.27 11.15
N VAL A 230 -8.76 20.13 10.45
CA VAL A 230 -9.78 19.71 9.49
C VAL A 230 -11.16 19.62 10.15
N TYR A 231 -11.27 19.26 11.44
CA TYR A 231 -12.56 19.19 12.13
C TYR A 231 -13.18 20.54 12.49
N THR A 232 -12.41 21.64 12.48
CA THR A 232 -12.92 22.99 12.74
C THR A 232 -13.10 23.80 11.46
N HIS A 233 -12.32 23.50 10.43
CA HIS A 233 -12.21 24.31 9.22
C HIS A 233 -12.34 23.49 7.93
N TYR A 234 -13.11 22.39 7.96
CA TYR A 234 -13.38 21.56 6.78
C TYR A 234 -14.07 22.36 5.67
N ASP A 235 -13.51 22.31 4.47
CA ASP A 235 -14.12 22.82 3.25
C ASP A 235 -14.60 21.63 2.41
N GLN A 236 -15.91 21.41 2.41
CA GLN A 236 -16.55 20.32 1.67
C GLN A 236 -16.36 20.39 0.15
N TYR A 237 -15.95 21.55 -0.39
CA TYR A 237 -15.70 21.72 -1.82
C TYR A 237 -14.25 21.41 -2.21
N LYS A 238 -13.42 20.99 -1.26
CA LYS A 238 -12.02 20.60 -1.48
C LYS A 238 -11.83 19.12 -1.13
N PRO A 239 -10.84 18.45 -1.74
CA PRO A 239 -10.49 17.07 -1.38
C PRO A 239 -10.11 16.95 0.09
N TYR A 240 -10.44 15.83 0.73
CA TYR A 240 -10.23 15.67 2.17
C TYR A 240 -8.74 15.55 2.54
N PHE A 241 -7.99 14.69 1.86
CA PHE A 241 -6.62 14.33 2.28
C PHE A 241 -5.66 15.51 2.29
N PRO A 242 -5.64 16.40 1.27
CA PRO A 242 -4.82 17.61 1.29
C PRO A 242 -5.19 18.62 2.39
N GLN A 243 -6.41 18.54 2.95
CA GLN A 243 -6.82 19.33 4.11
C GLN A 243 -6.40 18.66 5.43
N ALA A 244 -6.48 17.33 5.46
CA ALA A 244 -6.27 16.50 6.64
C ALA A 244 -4.80 16.13 6.89
N PHE A 245 -3.95 16.08 5.87
CA PHE A 245 -2.52 15.77 6.00
C PHE A 245 -1.67 16.84 5.32
N LYS A 246 -0.59 17.23 6.00
CA LYS A 246 0.36 18.24 5.51
C LYS A 246 1.79 17.82 5.82
N PHE A 247 2.69 18.06 4.88
CA PHE A 247 4.11 17.82 5.10
C PHE A 247 4.74 18.97 5.89
N GLU A 248 5.27 18.64 7.06
CA GLU A 248 5.75 19.61 8.04
C GLU A 248 7.29 19.70 7.96
N ASN A 249 7.79 20.60 7.10
CA ASN A 249 9.23 20.81 6.90
C ASN A 249 9.98 21.20 8.19
N SER A 250 9.31 21.90 9.11
CA SER A 250 9.86 22.26 10.43
C SER A 250 9.53 21.24 11.51
N GLY A 251 8.81 20.17 11.16
CA GLY A 251 8.44 19.08 12.04
C GLY A 251 9.50 17.99 12.06
N TYR A 252 9.06 16.76 12.29
CA TYR A 252 9.91 15.59 12.36
C TYR A 252 9.16 14.35 11.90
N SER A 253 9.91 13.39 11.35
CA SER A 253 9.45 12.01 11.26
C SER A 253 9.80 11.27 12.56
N ARG A 254 9.14 10.15 12.84
CA ARG A 254 9.47 9.32 14.00
C ARG A 254 9.44 7.83 13.69
N LEU A 255 10.23 7.07 14.43
CA LEU A 255 10.24 5.61 14.39
C LEU A 255 9.70 5.10 15.73
N LEU A 256 8.51 4.50 15.72
CA LEU A 256 7.95 3.84 16.89
C LEU A 256 8.41 2.39 16.89
N VAL A 257 9.21 1.99 17.88
CA VAL A 257 9.79 0.64 17.97
C VAL A 257 9.02 -0.18 19.00
N MET A 258 8.34 -1.23 18.55
CA MET A 258 7.57 -2.14 19.38
C MET A 258 8.24 -3.52 19.44
N ARG A 259 8.34 -4.10 20.63
CA ARG A 259 8.77 -5.48 20.81
C ARG A 259 7.58 -6.42 20.59
N LYS A 260 7.74 -7.42 19.72
CA LYS A 260 6.66 -8.35 19.34
C LYS A 260 6.20 -9.25 20.48
N SER A 261 7.10 -9.62 21.39
CA SER A 261 6.83 -10.62 22.43
C SER A 261 5.81 -10.17 23.48
N ASP A 262 5.78 -8.87 23.78
CA ASP A 262 4.95 -8.28 24.84
C ASP A 262 4.14 -7.06 24.38
N GLY A 263 4.33 -6.62 23.12
CA GLY A 263 3.61 -5.48 22.56
C GLY A 263 4.04 -4.12 23.10
N VAL A 264 5.15 -4.06 23.84
CA VAL A 264 5.62 -2.81 24.44
C VAL A 264 6.34 -1.96 23.39
N PHE A 265 5.91 -0.70 23.25
CA PHE A 265 6.66 0.33 22.53
C PHE A 265 7.86 0.78 23.38
N ILE A 266 9.05 0.30 23.02
CA ILE A 266 10.28 0.49 23.79
C ILE A 266 11.04 1.77 23.42
N ALA A 267 10.73 2.37 22.26
CA ALA A 267 11.34 3.62 21.84
C ALA A 267 10.43 4.42 20.89
N ASN A 268 10.59 5.74 20.93
CA ASN A 268 10.08 6.71 19.96
C ASN A 268 11.26 7.57 19.51
N ILE A 269 11.81 7.27 18.34
CA ILE A 269 13.04 7.89 17.83
C ILE A 269 12.66 9.02 16.89
N THR A 270 13.07 10.25 17.21
CA THR A 270 12.87 11.41 16.34
C THR A 270 13.90 11.43 15.21
N MET A 271 13.45 11.71 13.99
CA MET A 271 14.26 11.78 12.78
C MET A 271 14.05 13.13 12.07
N PRO A 272 15.01 13.59 11.26
CA PRO A 272 14.75 14.65 10.29
C PRO A 272 13.49 14.34 9.45
N PRO A 273 12.76 15.36 8.98
CA PRO A 273 11.52 15.14 8.22
C PRO A 273 11.81 14.39 6.92
N PHE A 274 11.03 13.33 6.68
CA PHE A 274 11.01 12.56 5.44
C PHE A 274 9.59 12.02 5.20
N PHE A 275 9.30 11.69 3.96
CA PHE A 275 8.14 10.89 3.58
C PHE A 275 8.60 9.50 3.15
N VAL A 276 7.76 8.48 3.35
CA VAL A 276 8.06 7.09 3.03
C VAL A 276 6.82 6.46 2.41
N THR A 277 7.02 5.78 1.28
CA THR A 277 5.99 4.94 0.66
C THR A 277 6.23 3.50 1.07
N HIS A 278 7.13 2.79 0.39
CA HIS A 278 7.28 1.35 0.51
C HIS A 278 8.49 0.93 1.29
N GLN A 279 8.36 -0.23 1.91
CA GLN A 279 9.47 -0.98 2.44
C GLN A 279 10.03 -1.93 1.37
N LEU A 280 11.35 -2.04 1.35
CA LEU A 280 12.07 -3.09 0.61
C LEU A 280 12.26 -4.33 1.50
N GLY A 281 12.95 -4.20 2.64
CA GLY A 281 13.17 -5.30 3.59
C GLY A 281 13.62 -4.81 4.96
N SER A 282 13.58 -5.67 5.98
CA SER A 282 14.08 -5.35 7.33
C SER A 282 14.62 -6.56 8.05
N TYR A 283 15.63 -6.35 8.91
CA TYR A 283 16.26 -7.42 9.66
C TYR A 283 17.03 -6.93 10.88
N GLU A 284 17.36 -7.87 11.76
CA GLU A 284 18.20 -7.65 12.95
C GLU A 284 19.62 -8.15 12.69
N GLU A 285 20.62 -7.39 13.16
CA GLU A 285 22.04 -7.78 13.12
C GLU A 285 22.73 -7.39 14.43
N GLY A 286 22.87 -8.36 15.34
CA GLY A 286 23.38 -8.10 16.69
C GLY A 286 22.47 -7.14 17.45
N ASN A 287 22.97 -5.94 17.74
CA ASN A 287 22.22 -4.89 18.44
C ASN A 287 21.67 -3.80 17.49
N LEU A 288 21.66 -4.09 16.19
CA LEU A 288 21.17 -3.18 15.16
C LEU A 288 19.89 -3.72 14.56
N ILE A 289 18.98 -2.80 14.23
CA ILE A 289 17.84 -3.07 13.36
C ILE A 289 18.05 -2.29 12.07
N HIS A 290 17.91 -2.96 10.94
CA HIS A 290 17.97 -2.36 9.62
C HIS A 290 16.58 -2.41 8.97
N MET A 291 16.15 -1.29 8.39
CA MET A 291 14.98 -1.22 7.53
C MET A 291 15.31 -0.44 6.28
N ASP A 292 15.03 -1.05 5.13
CA ASP A 292 15.29 -0.51 3.82
C ASP A 292 13.97 -0.03 3.23
N MET A 293 13.91 1.24 2.84
CA MET A 293 12.66 1.95 2.50
C MET A 293 12.85 2.89 1.32
N LEU A 294 11.77 3.13 0.58
CA LEU A 294 11.67 4.14 -0.46
C LEU A 294 11.22 5.46 0.19
N THR A 295 12.17 6.39 0.28
CA THR A 295 12.00 7.65 1.02
C THR A 295 12.12 8.87 0.13
N TYR A 296 11.46 9.94 0.56
CA TYR A 296 11.35 11.22 -0.14
C TYR A 296 11.64 12.37 0.83
N ASN A 297 12.11 13.48 0.28
CA ASN A 297 12.38 14.69 1.07
C ASN A 297 11.08 15.44 1.43
N ASP A 298 9.99 15.18 0.70
CA ASP A 298 8.67 15.79 0.89
C ASP A 298 7.55 14.81 0.48
N SER A 299 6.28 15.21 0.68
CA SER A 299 5.09 14.46 0.26
C SER A 299 4.72 14.63 -1.21
N GLY A 300 5.59 15.23 -2.03
CA GLY A 300 5.29 15.59 -3.41
C GLY A 300 4.89 14.40 -4.28
N ILE A 301 5.32 13.18 -3.92
CA ILE A 301 4.87 11.95 -4.58
C ILE A 301 3.33 11.83 -4.57
N TYR A 302 2.70 12.16 -3.44
CA TYR A 302 1.24 12.13 -3.26
C TYR A 302 0.56 13.47 -3.60
N ASP A 303 1.14 14.58 -3.15
CA ASP A 303 0.47 15.89 -3.28
C ASP A 303 0.64 16.54 -4.67
N ARG A 304 1.48 15.95 -5.53
CA ARG A 304 1.79 16.51 -6.86
C ARG A 304 1.94 15.43 -7.93
N HIS A 305 2.85 14.47 -7.77
CA HIS A 305 3.28 13.63 -8.89
C HIS A 305 2.22 12.62 -9.33
N THR A 306 1.43 12.06 -8.41
CA THR A 306 0.35 11.10 -8.71
C THR A 306 -0.96 11.72 -9.20
N TYR A 307 -1.00 13.04 -9.46
CA TYR A 307 -2.11 13.66 -10.19
C TYR A 307 -2.02 13.32 -11.67
N VAL A 308 -3.14 12.97 -12.29
CA VAL A 308 -3.20 12.47 -13.68
C VAL A 308 -2.53 13.42 -14.68
N ASP A 309 -2.77 14.73 -14.57
CA ASP A 309 -2.13 15.71 -15.45
C ASP A 309 -0.60 15.72 -15.30
N ASN A 310 -0.09 15.49 -14.09
CA ASN A 310 1.33 15.45 -13.80
C ASN A 310 1.96 14.12 -14.23
N LEU A 311 1.27 12.99 -14.05
CA LEU A 311 1.66 11.69 -14.59
C LEU A 311 1.84 11.72 -16.10
N LEU A 312 0.98 12.48 -16.79
CA LEU A 312 1.02 12.65 -18.23
C LEU A 312 2.01 13.74 -18.69
N SER A 313 2.68 14.43 -17.76
CA SER A 313 3.68 15.47 -18.03
C SER A 313 5.11 14.97 -17.82
N GLU A 314 6.10 15.72 -18.29
CA GLU A 314 7.53 15.43 -18.08
C GLU A 314 8.06 16.04 -16.78
N ASN A 315 7.37 15.80 -15.65
CA ASN A 315 7.75 16.33 -14.34
C ASN A 315 8.46 15.25 -13.48
N PRO A 316 9.79 15.14 -13.54
CA PRO A 316 10.50 14.12 -12.80
C PRO A 316 10.52 14.42 -11.29
N TYR A 317 10.33 13.37 -10.50
CA TYR A 317 10.73 13.28 -9.10
C TYR A 317 11.90 12.31 -8.92
N THR A 318 12.37 12.12 -7.70
CA THR A 318 13.41 11.13 -7.38
C THR A 318 13.07 10.44 -6.09
N THR A 319 13.49 9.19 -5.96
CA THR A 319 13.29 8.40 -4.74
C THR A 319 14.63 7.98 -4.17
N ASN A 320 14.77 8.05 -2.85
CA ASN A 320 15.93 7.52 -2.15
C ASN A 320 15.65 6.10 -1.70
N VAL A 321 16.47 5.14 -2.14
CA VAL A 321 16.46 3.77 -1.60
C VAL A 321 17.32 3.77 -0.34
N THR A 322 16.69 3.89 0.82
CA THR A 322 17.34 4.27 2.08
C THR A 322 17.35 3.12 3.07
N ARG A 323 18.52 2.79 3.62
CA ARG A 323 18.65 1.98 4.84
C ARG A 323 18.62 2.89 6.06
N ILE A 324 17.59 2.75 6.88
CA ILE A 324 17.53 3.30 8.23
C ILE A 324 18.07 2.23 9.18
N THR A 325 19.10 2.56 9.95
CA THR A 325 19.70 1.67 10.96
C THR A 325 19.48 2.23 12.35
N ILE A 326 18.83 1.46 13.22
CA ILE A 326 18.60 1.78 14.63
C ILE A 326 19.63 1.02 15.47
N ASN A 327 20.30 1.71 16.39
CA ASN A 327 21.11 1.10 17.44
C ASN A 327 20.24 0.87 18.68
N MET A 328 20.06 -0.38 19.08
CA MET A 328 19.14 -0.75 20.16
C MET A 328 19.69 -0.48 21.57
N SER A 329 20.98 -0.11 21.71
CA SER A 329 21.54 0.26 23.02
C SER A 329 21.21 1.69 23.43
N ASP A 330 21.08 2.61 22.48
CA ASP A 330 20.90 4.04 22.73
C ASP A 330 19.72 4.65 21.96
N PHE A 331 19.04 3.84 21.14
CA PHE A 331 17.94 4.25 20.26
C PHE A 331 18.28 5.40 19.31
N THR A 332 19.55 5.49 18.91
CA THR A 332 19.95 6.38 17.81
C THR A 332 19.66 5.72 16.47
N ALA A 333 19.32 6.54 15.46
CA ALA A 333 19.07 6.06 14.11
C ALA A 333 19.80 6.90 13.06
N ARG A 334 20.23 6.23 11.98
CA ARG A 334 20.93 6.86 10.85
C ARG A 334 20.39 6.37 9.52
N MET A 335 20.41 7.25 8.52
CA MET A 335 20.00 6.94 7.16
C MET A 335 21.22 6.84 6.25
N ARG A 336 21.17 5.90 5.29
CA ARG A 336 22.16 5.78 4.21
C ARG A 336 21.46 5.40 2.91
N ASN A 337 21.84 6.02 1.81
CA ASN A 337 21.40 5.61 0.48
C ASN A 337 22.08 4.29 0.07
N LEU A 338 21.28 3.27 -0.25
CA LEU A 338 21.75 1.95 -0.67
C LEU A 338 22.33 1.92 -2.07
N ARG A 339 21.94 2.87 -2.93
CA ARG A 339 22.49 3.00 -4.28
C ARG A 339 23.90 3.62 -4.30
N GLY A 340 24.33 4.21 -3.18
CA GLY A 340 25.55 5.00 -3.08
C GLY A 340 25.41 6.39 -3.69
N ASP A 341 26.34 7.29 -3.35
CA ASP A 341 26.22 8.73 -3.65
C ASP A 341 26.64 9.12 -5.07
N VAL A 342 27.30 8.21 -5.79
CA VAL A 342 27.85 8.46 -7.14
C VAL A 342 26.87 8.18 -8.27
N LYS A 343 25.76 7.49 -7.99
CA LYS A 343 24.79 7.15 -9.03
C LYS A 343 23.85 8.31 -9.32
N ALA A 344 23.43 8.41 -10.58
CA ALA A 344 22.41 9.37 -10.98
C ALA A 344 21.11 9.14 -10.20
N PRO A 345 20.42 10.21 -9.78
CA PRO A 345 19.08 10.11 -9.21
C PRO A 345 18.13 9.38 -10.16
N ALA A 346 17.25 8.58 -9.60
CA ALA A 346 16.24 7.84 -10.33
C ALA A 346 14.97 7.73 -9.49
N ALA A 347 13.87 7.40 -10.15
CA ALA A 347 12.57 7.23 -9.52
C ALA A 347 12.30 5.74 -9.40
N PHE A 348 12.55 5.20 -8.21
CA PHE A 348 12.21 3.82 -7.89
C PHE A 348 10.96 3.81 -7.04
N GLU A 349 10.05 2.93 -7.41
CA GLU A 349 8.77 2.73 -6.75
C GLU A 349 8.41 1.24 -6.83
N MET A 350 7.37 0.84 -6.11
CA MET A 350 6.84 -0.53 -6.11
C MET A 350 7.92 -1.58 -5.83
N SER A 351 8.24 -1.76 -4.55
CA SER A 351 9.31 -2.65 -4.10
C SER A 351 8.84 -4.04 -3.68
N ASN A 352 9.70 -5.03 -3.89
CA ASN A 352 9.51 -6.41 -3.43
C ASN A 352 10.85 -7.09 -3.16
N ILE A 353 10.84 -8.19 -2.41
CA ILE A 353 12.02 -9.02 -2.11
C ILE A 353 11.65 -10.50 -2.22
N ASN A 354 12.63 -11.40 -2.14
CA ASN A 354 12.29 -12.77 -1.79
C ASN A 354 11.73 -12.82 -0.37
N TYR A 355 10.42 -12.90 -0.25
CA TYR A 355 9.73 -12.77 1.04
C TYR A 355 10.07 -13.88 2.05
N ALA A 356 10.74 -14.97 1.64
CA ALA A 356 11.34 -15.95 2.56
C ALA A 356 12.43 -15.33 3.46
N TYR A 357 12.96 -14.17 3.06
CA TYR A 357 13.94 -13.37 3.77
C TYR A 357 13.33 -12.14 4.45
N ASN A 358 12.00 -11.95 4.41
CA ASN A 358 11.38 -10.89 5.19
C ASN A 358 11.67 -11.08 6.70
N GLY A 359 12.09 -10.02 7.37
CA GLY A 359 12.56 -10.06 8.76
C GLY A 359 13.97 -10.64 8.96
N LYS A 360 14.69 -10.99 7.89
CA LYS A 360 16.02 -11.62 7.92
C LYS A 360 17.00 -10.89 7.01
N LYS A 361 18.30 -11.03 7.30
CA LYS A 361 19.34 -10.47 6.45
C LYS A 361 19.18 -10.99 5.02
N TYR A 362 19.15 -10.08 4.06
CA TYR A 362 18.86 -10.32 2.65
C TYR A 362 19.79 -9.46 1.79
N THR A 363 19.87 -9.79 0.50
CA THR A 363 20.84 -9.23 -0.45
C THR A 363 20.14 -8.51 -1.60
N TYR A 364 18.96 -8.96 -2.02
CA TYR A 364 18.34 -8.53 -3.27
C TYR A 364 16.95 -7.93 -3.06
N GLY A 365 16.76 -6.74 -3.59
CA GLY A 365 15.47 -6.09 -3.74
C GLY A 365 15.12 -5.84 -5.20
N TYR A 366 13.82 -5.83 -5.52
CA TYR A 366 13.27 -5.59 -6.85
C TYR A 366 12.35 -4.39 -6.82
N MET A 367 12.45 -3.49 -7.80
CA MET A 367 11.69 -2.24 -7.87
C MET A 367 11.35 -1.91 -9.33
N ILE A 368 10.36 -1.04 -9.54
CA ILE A 368 10.14 -0.41 -10.84
C ILE A 368 10.85 0.94 -10.89
N ARG A 369 11.64 1.15 -11.94
CA ARG A 369 12.13 2.47 -12.32
C ARG A 369 11.09 3.15 -13.21
N ASN A 370 10.76 4.40 -12.92
CA ASN A 370 9.83 5.22 -13.71
C ASN A 370 8.43 4.58 -13.82
N PHE A 371 7.87 4.09 -12.70
CA PHE A 371 6.57 3.40 -12.62
C PHE A 371 5.42 4.18 -13.29
N ASP A 372 5.41 5.49 -13.11
CA ASP A 372 4.29 6.38 -13.40
C ASP A 372 4.69 7.51 -14.38
N ARG A 373 5.62 7.20 -15.27
CA ARG A 373 6.35 8.19 -16.06
C ARG A 373 6.45 7.84 -17.52
N ARG A 374 6.53 8.85 -18.38
CA ARG A 374 6.76 8.67 -19.83
C ARG A 374 8.17 8.21 -20.16
N GLU A 375 9.13 8.50 -19.28
CA GLU A 375 10.49 7.98 -19.39
C GLU A 375 10.51 6.46 -19.43
N GLN A 376 11.55 5.88 -20.04
CA GLN A 376 11.66 4.43 -20.17
C GLN A 376 11.57 3.73 -18.82
N ASN A 377 10.57 2.87 -18.70
CA ASN A 377 10.29 2.04 -17.52
C ASN A 377 11.26 0.86 -17.46
N ALA A 378 11.61 0.41 -16.26
CA ALA A 378 12.47 -0.76 -16.08
C ALA A 378 12.10 -1.56 -14.83
N VAL A 379 12.22 -2.88 -14.91
CA VAL A 379 12.28 -3.72 -13.70
C VAL A 379 13.73 -3.77 -13.25
N THR A 380 13.98 -3.39 -12.00
CA THR A 380 15.33 -3.22 -11.46
C THR A 380 15.56 -4.16 -10.30
N LYS A 381 16.70 -4.85 -10.31
CA LYS A 381 17.24 -5.59 -9.17
C LYS A 381 18.37 -4.78 -8.54
N LEU A 382 18.31 -4.59 -7.23
CA LEU A 382 19.33 -3.95 -6.42
C LEU A 382 19.98 -4.97 -5.49
N ASN A 383 21.31 -5.04 -5.48
CA ASN A 383 22.07 -5.62 -4.38
C ASN A 383 22.18 -4.59 -3.25
N VAL A 384 21.56 -4.83 -2.11
CA VAL A 384 21.46 -3.84 -1.01
C VAL A 384 22.76 -3.67 -0.23
N ASP A 385 23.70 -4.61 -0.37
CA ASP A 385 25.00 -4.53 0.29
C ASP A 385 26.02 -3.74 -0.54
N THR A 386 26.07 -4.00 -1.85
CA THR A 386 27.05 -3.38 -2.76
C THR A 386 26.50 -2.15 -3.48
N GLY A 387 25.17 -2.01 -3.54
CA GLY A 387 24.47 -1.05 -4.37
C GLY A 387 24.39 -1.45 -5.85
N GLU A 388 24.92 -2.60 -6.29
CA GLU A 388 24.89 -2.97 -7.71
C GLU A 388 23.45 -3.07 -8.26
N GLU A 389 23.21 -2.53 -9.46
CA GLU A 389 21.91 -2.50 -10.13
C GLU A 389 21.96 -3.30 -11.43
N LEU A 390 21.00 -4.21 -11.62
CA LEU A 390 20.73 -4.88 -12.89
C LEU A 390 19.31 -4.57 -13.33
N GLU A 391 19.13 -4.21 -14.61
CA GLU A 391 17.83 -3.76 -15.12
C GLU A 391 17.38 -4.58 -16.33
N PHE A 392 16.09 -4.88 -16.37
CA PHE A 392 15.38 -5.19 -17.60
C PHE A 392 14.64 -3.93 -18.07
N LEU A 393 15.16 -3.28 -19.12
CA LEU A 393 14.53 -2.11 -19.72
C LEU A 393 13.31 -2.54 -20.53
N LEU A 394 12.16 -1.93 -20.26
CA LEU A 394 10.98 -2.14 -21.07
C LEU A 394 11.08 -1.36 -22.40
N PRO A 395 10.48 -1.89 -23.48
CA PRO A 395 10.22 -1.08 -24.67
C PRO A 395 9.45 0.20 -24.30
N GLU A 396 9.73 1.28 -25.00
CA GLU A 396 9.04 2.57 -24.81
C GLU A 396 7.51 2.43 -24.84
N GLY A 397 6.80 3.19 -24.01
CA GLY A 397 5.33 3.13 -23.93
C GLY A 397 4.74 1.86 -23.32
N MET A 398 5.59 0.98 -22.76
CA MET A 398 5.17 -0.09 -21.88
C MET A 398 5.47 0.28 -20.42
N TYR A 399 4.48 0.09 -19.55
CA TYR A 399 4.57 0.45 -18.13
C TYR A 399 4.32 -0.78 -17.28
N ALA A 400 5.37 -1.27 -16.62
CA ALA A 400 5.29 -2.38 -15.68
C ALA A 400 4.78 -1.92 -14.31
N GLN A 401 4.06 -2.82 -13.65
CA GLN A 401 3.60 -2.68 -12.27
C GLN A 401 4.54 -3.43 -11.31
N GLU A 402 4.22 -3.42 -10.02
CA GLU A 402 5.02 -4.04 -8.95
C GLU A 402 5.61 -5.41 -9.35
N PRO A 403 6.94 -5.60 -9.23
CA PRO A 403 7.62 -6.84 -9.54
C PRO A 403 7.43 -7.84 -8.40
N GLN A 404 6.85 -9.00 -8.68
CA GLN A 404 6.68 -10.07 -7.71
C GLN A 404 7.78 -11.12 -7.89
N PHE A 405 8.64 -11.29 -6.89
CA PHE A 405 9.60 -12.38 -6.90
C PHE A 405 8.92 -13.71 -6.55
N ILE A 406 9.09 -14.71 -7.41
CA ILE A 406 8.60 -16.07 -7.20
C ILE A 406 9.80 -17.04 -7.14
N PRO A 407 10.07 -17.66 -5.98
CA PRO A 407 11.19 -18.59 -5.85
C PRO A 407 10.96 -19.83 -6.70
N ARG A 408 12.05 -20.36 -7.27
CA ARG A 408 12.05 -21.72 -7.81
C ARG A 408 11.74 -22.71 -6.67
N PRO A 409 10.93 -23.76 -6.88
CA PRO A 409 10.81 -24.84 -5.91
C PRO A 409 12.20 -25.38 -5.55
N ASN A 410 12.50 -25.47 -4.26
CA ASN A 410 13.82 -25.88 -3.73
C ASN A 410 14.99 -24.96 -4.12
N ALA A 411 14.71 -23.65 -4.32
CA ALA A 411 15.69 -22.59 -4.62
C ALA A 411 16.98 -22.71 -3.79
N LYS A 412 18.12 -22.48 -4.44
CA LYS A 412 19.46 -22.61 -3.83
C LYS A 412 20.11 -21.29 -3.44
N SER A 413 19.66 -20.18 -4.02
CA SER A 413 20.06 -18.83 -3.64
C SER A 413 18.84 -17.93 -3.46
N GLU A 414 19.03 -16.78 -2.82
CA GLU A 414 17.98 -15.79 -2.58
C GLU A 414 17.27 -15.34 -3.87
N ASP A 415 18.02 -15.25 -4.98
CA ASP A 415 17.55 -14.84 -6.31
C ASP A 415 17.31 -16.00 -7.29
N ASP A 416 17.28 -17.25 -6.83
CA ASP A 416 16.96 -18.42 -7.66
C ASP A 416 15.44 -18.51 -7.87
N GLY A 417 14.96 -17.83 -8.89
CA GLY A 417 13.55 -17.71 -9.21
C GLY A 417 13.30 -16.80 -10.39
N VAL A 418 12.08 -16.30 -10.48
CA VAL A 418 11.67 -15.35 -11.52
C VAL A 418 11.04 -14.12 -10.88
N VAL A 419 11.13 -13.00 -11.58
CA VAL A 419 10.34 -11.81 -11.30
C VAL A 419 9.20 -11.74 -12.30
N LEU A 420 7.98 -11.73 -11.79
CA LEU A 420 6.77 -11.50 -12.57
C LEU A 420 6.41 -10.02 -12.47
N SER A 421 6.12 -9.39 -13.60
CA SER A 421 5.56 -8.04 -13.59
C SER A 421 4.53 -7.91 -14.70
N GLN A 422 3.30 -7.58 -14.31
CA GLN A 422 2.24 -7.26 -15.26
C GLN A 422 2.25 -5.77 -15.57
N GLY A 423 1.59 -5.35 -16.64
CA GLY A 423 1.58 -3.93 -17.00
C GLY A 423 0.68 -3.61 -18.18
N VAL A 424 0.82 -2.40 -18.67
CA VAL A 424 0.04 -1.87 -19.80
C VAL A 424 0.98 -1.50 -20.95
N ASP A 425 0.71 -2.05 -22.13
CA ASP A 425 1.27 -1.57 -23.39
C ASP A 425 0.37 -0.44 -23.89
N GLY A 426 0.79 0.80 -23.63
CA GLY A 426 0.05 2.01 -23.99
C GLY A 426 -0.04 2.24 -25.49
N ARG A 427 0.78 1.58 -26.31
CA ARG A 427 0.71 1.69 -27.78
C ARG A 427 -0.27 0.70 -28.38
N LYS A 428 -0.36 -0.51 -27.82
CA LYS A 428 -1.29 -1.55 -28.28
C LYS A 428 -2.64 -1.55 -27.57
N HIS A 429 -2.75 -0.80 -26.47
CA HIS A 429 -3.91 -0.83 -25.56
C HIS A 429 -4.19 -2.26 -25.07
N LYS A 430 -3.14 -2.94 -24.59
CA LYS A 430 -3.22 -4.31 -24.07
C LYS A 430 -2.52 -4.41 -22.73
N ALA A 431 -3.03 -5.27 -21.85
CA ALA A 431 -2.24 -5.72 -20.72
C ALA A 431 -1.12 -6.65 -21.19
N PHE A 432 -0.06 -6.75 -20.40
CA PHE A 432 0.97 -7.75 -20.60
C PHE A 432 1.43 -8.35 -19.27
N LEU A 433 2.11 -9.48 -19.34
CA LEU A 433 2.90 -10.06 -18.27
C LEU A 433 4.31 -10.36 -18.80
N ILE A 434 5.33 -9.85 -18.11
CA ILE A 434 6.72 -10.25 -18.33
C ILE A 434 7.17 -11.19 -17.22
N ILE A 435 8.01 -12.14 -17.60
CA ILE A 435 8.69 -13.09 -16.73
C ILE A 435 10.18 -12.89 -16.95
N VAL A 436 10.88 -12.45 -15.92
CA VAL A 436 12.31 -12.13 -15.98
C VAL A 436 13.06 -13.09 -15.06
N ASP A 437 14.21 -13.59 -15.49
CA ASP A 437 15.10 -14.36 -14.63
C ASP A 437 15.61 -13.44 -13.50
N ALA A 438 15.32 -13.80 -12.25
CA ALA A 438 15.61 -12.94 -11.11
C ALA A 438 17.12 -12.80 -10.84
N LYS A 439 17.96 -13.69 -11.37
CA LYS A 439 19.40 -13.64 -11.21
C LYS A 439 20.05 -12.73 -12.25
N THR A 440 19.74 -12.95 -13.52
CA THR A 440 20.40 -12.29 -14.66
C THR A 440 19.67 -11.06 -15.17
N MET A 441 18.42 -10.84 -14.74
CA MET A 441 17.52 -9.81 -15.28
C MET A 441 17.25 -9.95 -16.79
N THR A 442 17.36 -11.16 -17.33
CA THR A 442 17.02 -11.45 -18.74
C THR A 442 15.58 -11.91 -18.90
N LEU A 443 14.91 -11.47 -19.96
CA LEU A 443 13.54 -11.88 -20.28
C LEU A 443 13.45 -13.39 -20.57
N ILE A 444 12.58 -14.09 -19.84
CA ILE A 444 12.22 -15.49 -20.06
C ILE A 444 10.95 -15.59 -20.90
N GLY A 445 9.96 -14.74 -20.61
CA GLY A 445 8.65 -14.80 -21.26
C GLY A 445 7.96 -13.46 -21.32
N HIS A 446 7.20 -13.24 -22.38
CA HIS A 446 6.32 -12.10 -22.57
C HIS A 446 4.96 -12.62 -23.02
N VAL A 447 3.91 -12.27 -22.28
CA VAL A 447 2.53 -12.57 -22.63
C VAL A 447 1.80 -11.27 -22.92
N THR A 448 1.18 -11.16 -24.09
CA THR A 448 0.28 -10.06 -24.42
C THR A 448 -1.16 -10.53 -24.19
N ALA A 449 -1.91 -9.81 -23.36
CA ALA A 449 -3.32 -10.09 -23.11
C ALA A 449 -4.17 -9.73 -24.34
N PRO A 450 -5.37 -10.33 -24.48
CA PRO A 450 -6.30 -9.97 -25.55
C PRO A 450 -6.97 -8.60 -25.34
N ASP A 451 -6.90 -8.01 -24.14
CA ASP A 451 -7.56 -6.77 -23.77
C ASP A 451 -6.70 -5.91 -22.84
N ILE A 452 -7.11 -4.66 -22.60
CA ILE A 452 -6.46 -3.73 -21.68
C ILE A 452 -6.74 -4.10 -20.21
N ALA A 453 -5.74 -3.86 -19.36
CA ALA A 453 -5.91 -3.70 -17.92
C ALA A 453 -5.63 -2.23 -17.57
N LEU A 454 -6.27 -1.71 -16.52
CA LEU A 454 -5.91 -0.40 -16.02
C LEU A 454 -4.54 -0.45 -15.32
N LEU A 455 -3.86 0.69 -15.27
CA LEU A 455 -2.64 0.84 -14.48
C LEU A 455 -3.02 0.70 -13.00
N GLY A 456 -2.71 -0.46 -12.41
CA GLY A 456 -2.84 -0.72 -10.98
C GLY A 456 -1.58 -0.33 -10.22
N ILE A 457 -1.70 -0.24 -8.90
CA ILE A 457 -0.62 0.15 -7.99
C ILE A 457 0.14 -1.12 -7.57
N HIS A 458 -0.49 -1.95 -6.73
CA HIS A 458 0.07 -3.22 -6.28
C HIS A 458 -0.55 -4.42 -7.00
N ASN A 459 0.10 -5.56 -6.84
CA ASN A 459 -0.43 -6.85 -7.26
C ASN A 459 0.10 -7.96 -6.35
N ARG A 460 -0.47 -9.17 -6.45
CA ARG A 460 -0.01 -10.31 -5.66
C ARG A 460 -0.14 -11.62 -6.40
N PHE A 461 0.84 -12.49 -6.17
CA PHE A 461 0.79 -13.87 -6.61
C PHE A 461 0.07 -14.74 -5.58
N PHE A 462 -1.01 -15.40 -6.00
CA PHE A 462 -1.72 -16.38 -5.20
C PHE A 462 -1.55 -17.79 -5.79
N PRO A 463 -1.21 -18.80 -4.98
CA PRO A 463 -1.31 -20.20 -5.38
C PRO A 463 -2.76 -20.56 -5.77
N LEU A 464 -2.93 -21.52 -6.69
CA LEU A 464 -4.24 -21.89 -7.25
C LEU A 464 -5.27 -22.35 -6.20
N HIS A 465 -4.84 -22.86 -5.05
CA HIS A 465 -5.74 -23.33 -4.00
C HIS A 465 -6.40 -22.18 -3.21
N VAL A 466 -5.84 -20.97 -3.22
CA VAL A 466 -6.41 -19.81 -2.51
C VAL A 466 -7.75 -19.44 -3.15
N GLY A 467 -8.77 -19.19 -2.32
CA GLY A 467 -10.13 -18.90 -2.77
C GLY A 467 -10.94 -20.12 -3.23
N THR A 468 -10.32 -21.29 -3.36
CA THR A 468 -11.07 -22.54 -3.59
C THR A 468 -11.69 -23.02 -2.27
N ARG A 469 -12.94 -23.46 -2.25
CA ARG A 469 -13.46 -24.16 -1.06
C ARG A 469 -12.59 -25.39 -0.84
N GLN A 470 -11.82 -25.44 0.25
CA GLN A 470 -11.26 -26.71 0.69
C GLN A 470 -12.45 -27.66 0.91
N PRO A 471 -12.37 -28.92 0.44
CA PRO A 471 -13.33 -29.93 0.87
C PRO A 471 -13.34 -29.93 2.40
N ALA A 472 -14.52 -30.02 3.00
CA ALA A 472 -14.61 -30.20 4.45
C ALA A 472 -13.68 -31.37 4.87
N PRO A 473 -12.98 -31.27 6.02
CA PRO A 473 -12.15 -32.37 6.48
C PRO A 473 -13.02 -33.63 6.60
N GLY A 474 -12.81 -34.61 5.72
CA GLY A 474 -13.64 -35.82 5.61
C GLY A 474 -14.26 -36.12 4.24
N GLY A 475 -14.02 -35.30 3.21
CA GLY A 475 -14.36 -35.65 1.81
C GLY A 475 -13.29 -36.54 1.16
N PRO A 476 -13.66 -37.59 0.42
CA PRO A 476 -12.71 -38.57 -0.10
C PRO A 476 -12.07 -38.04 -1.38
N ASP A 477 -10.98 -37.27 -1.27
CA ASP A 477 -10.03 -37.05 -2.37
C ASP A 477 -8.65 -36.73 -1.81
N THR A 478 -8.08 -37.69 -1.08
CA THR A 478 -6.62 -37.83 -1.00
C THR A 478 -6.14 -38.51 -2.27
N VAL A 479 -5.74 -37.72 -3.28
CA VAL A 479 -4.88 -38.26 -4.34
C VAL A 479 -3.44 -38.07 -3.90
N VAL A 480 -2.87 -39.17 -3.43
CA VAL A 480 -1.43 -39.39 -3.31
C VAL A 480 -0.88 -39.60 -4.73
N GLY A 481 0.19 -38.89 -5.09
CA GLY A 481 0.90 -39.06 -6.36
C GLY A 481 1.94 -37.98 -6.60
#